data_AF-A0A365PMQ9-F1
#
_entry.id   AF-A0A365PMQ9-F1
#
_cell.length_a   1.000
_cell.length_b   1.000
_cell.length_c   1.000
_cell.angle_alpha   90.00
_cell.angle_beta   90.00
_cell.angle_gamma   90.00
#
_symmetry.space_group_name_H-M   'P 1'
#
loop_
_entity.id
_entity.type
_entity.pdbx_description
1 polymer ?
#
loop_
_entity_poly.entity_id
_entity_poly.type
_entity_poly.pdbx_seq_one_letter_code
_entity_poly.pdbx_strand_id
1 'polypeptide(L)'
;MLTYDYQVQSVNTKEFPGTECHVAYFSNTSPQQQQSLIQSYPSRYLLSLSTNNPACEIGSIFCLYNRKSFPTFKVNLDALSYSKVHIDPRVLILAKNTE
;
A
#
# COMPACT_ATOMS: atom_id res chain seq x y z
N MET A 1 -11.12 0.97 -24.27
CA MET A 1 -10.03 1.20 -23.29
C MET A 1 -10.68 1.46 -21.95
N LEU A 2 -10.26 0.79 -20.88
CA LEU A 2 -10.79 1.04 -19.55
C LEU A 2 -10.29 2.41 -19.09
N THR A 3 -11.17 3.41 -19.10
CA THR A 3 -10.89 4.72 -18.53
C THR A 3 -11.06 4.59 -17.03
N TYR A 4 -9.95 4.41 -16.32
CA TYR A 4 -9.98 4.38 -14.86
C TYR A 4 -10.03 5.81 -14.33
N ASP A 5 -11.02 6.09 -13.49
CA ASP A 5 -11.23 7.41 -12.87
C ASP A 5 -10.36 7.56 -11.61
N TYR A 6 -9.04 7.49 -11.77
CA TYR A 6 -8.09 7.80 -10.70
C TYR A 6 -7.07 8.83 -11.15
N GLN A 7 -6.68 9.70 -10.22
CA GLN A 7 -5.62 10.68 -10.41
C GLN A 7 -4.35 10.18 -9.70
N VAL A 8 -3.23 10.24 -10.40
CA VAL A 8 -1.91 9.89 -9.83
C VAL A 8 -1.10 11.15 -9.67
N GLN A 9 -0.63 11.38 -8.46
CA GLN A 9 0.28 12.49 -8.15
C GLN A 9 1.49 11.98 -7.37
N SER A 10 2.67 12.48 -7.72
CA SER A 10 3.86 12.31 -6.90
C SER A 10 3.82 13.33 -5.77
N VAL A 11 3.96 12.88 -4.53
CA VAL A 11 3.82 13.71 -3.33
C VAL A 11 5.12 13.66 -2.54
N ASN A 12 5.62 14.82 -2.12
CA ASN A 12 6.76 14.88 -1.21
C ASN A 12 6.34 14.34 0.17
N THR A 13 7.22 13.58 0.83
CA THR A 13 6.92 13.01 2.16
C THR A 13 6.55 14.06 3.21
N LYS A 14 7.04 15.30 3.09
CA LYS A 14 6.69 16.42 3.99
C LYS A 14 5.26 16.95 3.76
N GLU A 15 4.75 16.85 2.54
CA GLU A 15 3.43 17.36 2.14
C GLU A 15 2.35 16.28 2.26
N PHE A 16 2.75 15.01 2.34
CA PHE A 16 1.88 13.84 2.40
C PHE A 16 0.71 13.97 3.39
N PRO A 17 0.89 14.43 4.65
CA PRO A 17 -0.22 14.55 5.60
C PRO A 17 -1.29 15.58 5.18
N GLY A 18 -0.94 16.55 4.34
CA GLY A 18 -1.86 17.56 3.82
C GLY A 18 -2.52 17.20 2.50
N THR A 19 -2.23 16.03 1.94
CA THR A 19 -2.84 15.57 0.68
C THR A 19 -4.15 14.83 0.91
N GLU A 20 -4.99 14.80 -0.12
CA GLU A 20 -6.18 13.95 -0.15
C GLU A 20 -5.96 12.79 -1.12
N CYS A 21 -5.51 11.67 -0.58
CA CYS A 21 -5.30 10.41 -1.29
C CYS A 21 -6.17 9.29 -0.70
N HIS A 22 -6.80 8.50 -1.57
CA HIS A 22 -7.42 7.23 -1.19
C HIS A 22 -6.39 6.08 -1.14
N VAL A 23 -5.32 6.21 -1.93
CA VAL A 23 -4.27 5.21 -2.09
C VAL A 23 -2.90 5.87 -2.00
N ALA A 24 -2.04 5.36 -1.12
CA ALA A 24 -0.63 5.72 -1.05
C ALA A 24 0.23 4.60 -1.65
N TYR A 25 1.11 4.94 -2.58
CA TYR A 25 2.01 4.00 -3.23
C TYR A 25 3.47 4.36 -2.94
N PHE A 26 4.13 3.56 -2.12
CA PHE A 26 5.47 3.79 -1.62
C PHE A 26 6.51 3.01 -2.43
N SER A 27 7.40 3.71 -3.14
CA SER A 27 8.47 3.07 -3.90
C SER A 27 9.87 3.33 -3.35
N ASN A 28 10.07 4.44 -2.64
CA ASN A 28 11.40 4.96 -2.27
C ASN A 28 11.53 5.26 -0.77
N THR A 29 10.59 4.82 0.07
CA THR A 29 10.58 5.05 1.53
C THR A 29 10.82 3.75 2.29
N SER A 30 11.64 3.77 3.34
CA SER A 30 11.86 2.61 4.20
C SER A 30 10.57 2.16 4.89
N PRO A 31 10.46 0.89 5.36
CA PRO A 31 9.27 0.42 6.07
C PRO A 31 8.89 1.31 7.28
N GLN A 32 9.89 1.81 8.01
CA GLN A 32 9.69 2.74 9.13
C GLN A 32 9.14 4.09 8.65
N GLN A 33 9.69 4.65 7.57
CA GLN A 33 9.17 5.89 6.98
C GLN A 33 7.74 5.72 6.47
N GLN A 34 7.42 4.59 5.82
CA GLN A 34 6.05 4.26 5.42
C GLN A 34 5.12 4.24 6.62
N GLN A 35 5.51 3.55 7.70
CA GLN A 35 4.72 3.47 8.93
C GLN A 35 4.44 4.85 9.53
N SER A 36 5.47 5.70 9.65
CA SER A 36 5.32 7.06 10.16
C SER A 36 4.42 7.93 9.27
N LEU A 37 4.57 7.84 7.94
CA LEU A 37 3.73 8.59 7.00
C LEU A 37 2.27 8.16 7.10
N ILE A 38 1.99 6.85 7.09
CA ILE A 38 0.63 6.30 7.22
C ILE A 38 0.00 6.72 8.56
N GLN A 39 0.75 6.66 9.66
CA GLN A 39 0.24 7.06 10.99
C GLN A 39 0.02 8.57 11.10
N SER A 40 0.80 9.38 10.40
CA SER A 40 0.66 10.84 10.37
C SER A 40 -0.49 11.32 9.47
N TYR A 41 -1.02 10.46 8.62
CA TYR A 41 -2.08 10.81 7.68
C TYR A 41 -3.41 11.02 8.43
N PRO A 42 -4.15 12.12 8.17
CA PRO A 42 -5.29 12.52 9.00
C PRO A 42 -6.49 11.56 8.92
N SER A 43 -6.59 10.79 7.83
CA SER A 43 -7.67 9.83 7.61
C SER A 43 -7.19 8.39 7.76
N ARG A 44 -8.04 7.52 8.30
CA ARG A 44 -7.78 6.07 8.32
C ARG A 44 -8.32 5.34 7.08
N TYR A 45 -8.95 6.05 6.16
CA TYR A 45 -9.43 5.51 4.87
C TYR A 45 -8.34 5.60 3.80
N LEU A 46 -7.13 5.15 4.14
CA LEU A 46 -5.98 5.15 3.25
C LEU A 46 -5.55 3.71 2.98
N LEU A 47 -5.60 3.29 1.72
CA LEU A 47 -5.00 2.04 1.27
C LEU A 47 -3.52 2.28 0.97
N SER A 48 -2.61 1.51 1.58
CA SER A 48 -1.17 1.65 1.36
C SER A 48 -0.58 0.45 0.62
N LEU A 49 0.22 0.73 -0.41
CA LEU A 49 0.97 -0.24 -1.19
C LEU A 49 2.45 0.13 -1.16
N SER A 50 3.33 -0.87 -1.23
CA SER A 50 4.77 -0.62 -1.39
C SER A 50 5.43 -1.62 -2.34
N THR A 51 6.48 -1.19 -3.05
CA THR A 51 7.32 -2.08 -3.88
C THR A 51 8.70 -2.33 -3.28
N ASN A 52 9.10 -1.55 -2.28
CA ASN A 52 10.42 -1.59 -1.66
C ASN A 52 10.36 -2.09 -0.20
N ASN A 53 9.44 -3.00 0.10
CA ASN A 53 9.26 -3.59 1.43
C ASN A 53 8.85 -5.08 1.34
N PRO A 54 9.70 -5.97 0.79
CA PRO A 54 9.34 -7.38 0.56
C PRO A 54 9.17 -8.19 1.85
N ALA A 55 9.66 -7.70 3.00
CA ALA A 55 9.44 -8.33 4.30
C ALA A 55 7.97 -8.19 4.75
N CYS A 56 7.40 -6.99 4.58
CA CYS A 56 6.00 -6.66 4.89
C CYS A 56 5.59 -6.80 6.37
N GLU A 57 6.54 -6.62 7.30
CA GLU A 57 6.29 -6.73 8.74
C GLU A 57 5.71 -5.43 9.34
N ILE A 58 6.10 -4.28 8.80
CA ILE A 58 5.60 -2.95 9.19
C ILE A 58 5.37 -2.08 7.95
N GLY A 59 4.64 -0.96 8.09
CA GLY A 59 4.43 0.00 7.03
C GLY A 59 3.14 -0.26 6.23
N SER A 60 3.28 -0.56 4.93
CA SER A 60 2.15 -0.66 4.00
C SER A 60 1.26 -1.88 4.24
N ILE A 61 -0.03 -1.77 3.89
CA ILE A 61 -1.00 -2.88 3.94
C ILE A 61 -0.63 -3.96 2.92
N PHE A 62 -0.38 -3.58 1.67
CA PHE A 62 0.11 -4.49 0.64
C PHE A 62 1.57 -4.21 0.33
N CYS A 63 2.38 -5.26 0.31
CA CYS A 63 3.77 -5.15 -0.13
C CYS A 63 3.98 -6.02 -1.37
N LEU A 64 4.12 -5.35 -2.51
CA LEU A 64 4.29 -5.92 -3.83
C LEU A 64 5.74 -6.36 -4.01
N TYR A 65 5.93 -7.52 -4.62
CA TYR A 65 7.25 -8.03 -4.98
C TYR A 65 7.13 -9.00 -6.16
N ASN A 66 8.26 -9.31 -6.78
CA ASN A 66 8.30 -10.29 -7.87
C ASN A 66 8.76 -11.65 -7.34
N ARG A 67 7.97 -12.69 -7.60
CA ARG A 67 8.35 -14.10 -7.39
C ARG A 67 8.56 -14.73 -8.78
N LYS A 68 9.79 -15.14 -9.09
CA LYS A 68 10.14 -15.75 -10.40
C LYS A 68 9.57 -14.95 -11.60
N SER A 69 9.74 -13.63 -11.58
CA SER A 69 9.27 -12.67 -12.60
C SER A 69 7.77 -12.39 -12.65
N PHE A 70 6.96 -12.99 -11.78
CA PHE A 70 5.55 -12.67 -11.69
C PHE A 70 5.26 -11.77 -10.48
N PRO A 71 4.41 -10.73 -10.63
CA PRO A 71 4.03 -9.86 -9.54
C PRO A 71 3.11 -10.59 -8.56
N THR A 72 3.45 -10.52 -7.28
CA THR A 72 2.67 -11.04 -6.17
C THR A 72 2.78 -10.07 -4.99
N PHE A 73 2.17 -10.39 -3.86
CA PHE A 73 2.19 -9.52 -2.70
C PHE A 73 2.06 -10.28 -1.38
N LYS A 74 2.53 -9.63 -0.33
CA LYS A 74 2.20 -9.96 1.06
C LYS A 74 1.21 -8.94 1.61
N VAL A 75 0.51 -9.33 2.67
CA VAL A 75 -0.42 -8.46 3.39
C VAL A 75 0.05 -8.29 4.83
N ASN A 76 0.20 -7.04 5.26
CA ASN A 76 0.38 -6.69 6.66
C ASN A 76 -1.01 -6.56 7.32
N LEU A 77 -1.40 -7.59 8.08
CA LEU A 77 -2.71 -7.64 8.74
C LEU A 77 -2.84 -6.64 9.89
N ASP A 78 -1.73 -6.25 10.53
CA ASP A 78 -1.73 -5.26 11.61
C ASP A 78 -2.01 -3.86 11.04
N ALA A 79 -1.34 -3.50 9.94
CA ALA A 79 -1.59 -2.27 9.21
C ALA A 79 -3.04 -2.20 8.68
N LEU A 80 -3.57 -3.32 8.17
CA LEU A 80 -4.97 -3.41 7.72
C LEU A 80 -5.95 -3.23 8.89
N SER A 81 -5.69 -3.88 10.03
CA SER A 81 -6.56 -3.81 11.20
C SER A 81 -6.63 -2.40 11.80
N TYR A 82 -5.56 -1.61 11.67
CA TYR A 82 -5.55 -0.19 12.07
C TYR A 82 -6.31 0.72 11.09
N SER A 83 -6.41 0.31 9.82
CA SER A 83 -7.11 1.03 8.76
C SER A 83 -8.64 0.93 8.90
N LYS A 84 -9.35 1.85 8.25
CA LYS A 84 -10.80 1.77 8.01
C LYS A 84 -11.15 1.25 6.62
N VAL A 85 -10.14 0.91 5.81
CA VAL A 85 -10.33 0.26 4.51
C VAL A 85 -10.83 -1.16 4.71
N HIS A 86 -11.91 -1.51 4.00
CA HIS A 86 -12.40 -2.87 3.94
C HIS A 86 -11.82 -3.58 2.71
N ILE A 87 -11.24 -4.76 2.91
CA ILE A 87 -10.63 -5.57 1.86
C ILE A 87 -11.37 -6.89 1.79
N ASP A 88 -11.92 -7.20 0.61
CA ASP A 88 -12.48 -8.52 0.34
C ASP A 88 -11.36 -9.57 0.34
N PRO A 89 -11.42 -10.62 1.18
CA PRO A 89 -10.38 -11.64 1.26
C PRO A 89 -10.09 -12.35 -0.07
N ARG A 90 -11.03 -12.33 -1.04
CA ARG A 90 -10.83 -12.89 -2.38
C ARG A 90 -9.68 -12.22 -3.13
N VAL A 91 -9.24 -11.02 -2.73
CA VAL A 91 -8.04 -10.39 -3.28
C VAL A 91 -6.80 -11.28 -3.16
N LEU A 92 -6.71 -12.12 -2.12
CA LEU A 92 -5.58 -13.04 -1.89
C LEU A 92 -5.40 -14.07 -3.01
N ILE A 93 -6.46 -14.35 -3.78
CA ILE A 93 -6.39 -15.24 -4.95
C ILE A 93 -5.46 -14.65 -6.03
N LEU A 94 -5.37 -13.32 -6.13
CA LEU A 94 -4.47 -12.64 -7.05
C LEU A 94 -3.00 -12.93 -6.76
N ALA A 95 -2.63 -13.10 -5.47
CA ALA A 95 -1.27 -13.49 -5.09
C ALA A 95 -1.01 -15.00 -5.30
N LYS A 96 -2.05 -15.83 -5.15
CA LYS A 96 -1.97 -17.30 -5.27
C LYS A 96 -1.83 -17.79 -6.70
N ASN A 97 -2.48 -17.12 -7.66
CA ASN A 97 -2.36 -17.46 -9.08
C ASN A 97 -0.96 -17.23 -9.65
N THR A 98 -0.06 -16.69 -8.82
CA THR A 98 1.34 -16.44 -9.11
C THR A 98 2.27 -17.52 -8.52
N GLU A 99 1.72 -18.52 -7.82
CA GLU A 99 2.48 -19.66 -7.28
C GLU A 99 2.77 -20.76 -8.30
#